data_AF-A0A1F4Y2T7-F1
#
_entry.id   AF-A0A1F4Y2T7-F1
#
_cell.length_a   1.000
_cell.length_b   1.000
_cell.length_c   1.000
_cell.angle_alpha   90.00
_cell.angle_beta   90.00
_cell.angle_gamma   90.00
#
_symmetry.space_group_name_H-M   'P 1'
#
loop_
_entity.id
_entity.type
_entity.pdbx_description
1 polymer ?
#
loop_
_entity_poly.entity_id
_entity_poly.type
_entity_poly.pdbx_seq_one_letter_code
_entity_poly.pdbx_strand_id
1 'polypeptide(L)'
;MGNPPANQVEEGFVYKKTLLVGNKADLEGVNLNLDKLKQTYQKLYCIIAISASKGNNLEELKRNIYQILDVIRVYTKTPGQEADLADPVILKKNSKLADAAIQIHKDFALKLKYARVWGKGKYPGQMLGKDDILAEGDIVEFHT
;
A
#
# COMPACT_ATOMS: atom_id res chain seq x y z
N MET A 1 -7.06 18.54 0.94
CA MET A 1 -6.57 17.58 1.94
C MET A 1 -7.47 17.65 3.14
N GLY A 2 -7.84 16.50 3.70
CA GLY A 2 -8.52 16.40 4.99
C GLY A 2 -8.06 15.11 5.66
N ASN A 3 -6.77 14.99 5.93
CA ASN A 3 -6.35 14.06 6.97
C ASN A 3 -6.98 14.57 8.27
N PRO A 4 -7.77 13.77 9.00
CA PRO A 4 -8.14 14.16 10.35
C PRO A 4 -6.86 14.36 11.16
N PRO A 5 -6.86 15.30 12.13
CA PRO A 5 -5.72 15.50 13.00
C PRO A 5 -5.36 14.15 13.63
N ALA A 6 -4.10 13.77 13.51
CA ALA A 6 -3.62 12.40 13.70
C ALA A 6 -3.73 11.85 15.14
N ASN A 7 -4.49 12.48 16.06
CA ASN A 7 -4.35 12.15 17.48
C ASN A 7 -5.56 12.36 18.41
N GLN A 8 -6.80 12.45 17.94
CA GLN A 8 -7.97 12.36 18.83
C GLN A 8 -9.10 11.61 18.15
N VAL A 9 -9.11 10.29 18.32
CA VAL A 9 -10.28 9.47 18.04
C VAL A 9 -11.03 9.32 19.35
N GLU A 10 -12.30 9.71 19.39
CA GLU A 10 -13.13 9.46 20.57
C GLU A 10 -13.14 7.95 20.89
N GLU A 11 -13.13 7.63 22.18
CA GLU A 11 -13.10 6.25 22.65
C GLU A 11 -14.30 5.48 22.08
N GLY A 12 -14.02 4.39 21.36
CA GLY A 12 -15.03 3.60 20.64
C GLY A 12 -15.18 3.89 19.14
N PHE A 13 -14.51 4.91 18.60
CA PHE A 13 -14.50 5.20 17.15
C PHE A 13 -13.20 4.74 16.48
N VAL A 14 -13.25 4.44 15.18
CA VAL A 14 -12.08 4.12 14.34
C VAL A 14 -12.23 4.81 12.99
N TYR A 15 -11.23 5.59 12.59
CA TYR A 15 -11.17 6.13 11.24
C TYR A 15 -10.50 5.15 10.28
N LYS A 16 -11.18 4.86 9.17
CA LYS A 16 -10.64 4.06 8.08
C LYS A 16 -10.51 4.92 6.84
N LYS A 17 -9.47 4.66 6.05
CA LYS A 17 -9.34 5.24 4.73
C LYS A 17 -10.48 4.73 3.85
N THR A 18 -11.15 5.63 3.14
CA THR A 18 -12.40 5.33 2.43
C THR A 18 -12.36 5.85 1.00
N LEU A 19 -12.77 5.00 0.06
CA LEU A 19 -13.00 5.32 -1.34
C LEU A 19 -14.49 5.15 -1.64
N LEU A 20 -15.13 6.15 -2.23
CA LEU A 20 -16.53 6.08 -2.58
C LEU A 20 -16.67 5.67 -4.06
N VAL A 21 -17.41 4.57 -4.31
CA VAL A 21 -17.53 3.97 -5.64
C VAL A 21 -18.97 4.09 -6.14
N GLY A 22 -19.18 4.94 -7.14
CA GLY A 22 -20.46 5.06 -7.85
C GLY A 22 -20.57 4.03 -8.96
N ASN A 23 -21.35 2.96 -8.75
CA ASN A 23 -21.57 1.94 -9.77
C ASN A 23 -22.67 2.36 -10.77
N LYS A 24 -22.81 1.60 -11.86
CA LYS A 24 -23.80 1.79 -12.93
C LYS A 24 -23.57 3.03 -13.79
N ALA A 25 -22.30 3.41 -13.98
CA ALA A 25 -21.92 4.54 -14.83
C ALA A 25 -22.25 4.35 -16.33
N ASP A 26 -22.78 3.18 -16.72
CA ASP A 26 -23.27 2.85 -18.06
C ASP A 26 -24.72 3.26 -18.34
N LEU A 27 -25.47 3.69 -17.32
CA LEU A 27 -26.88 4.11 -17.49
C LEU A 27 -27.01 5.56 -17.98
N GLU A 28 -28.14 5.86 -18.62
CA GLU A 28 -28.48 7.23 -18.99
C GLU A 28 -28.74 8.10 -17.75
N GLY A 29 -28.41 9.40 -17.82
CA GLY A 29 -28.59 10.33 -16.71
C GLY A 29 -27.55 10.22 -15.58
N VAL A 30 -26.51 9.40 -15.74
CA VAL A 30 -25.43 9.21 -14.74
C VAL A 30 -24.76 10.53 -14.33
N ASN A 31 -24.56 11.46 -15.27
CA ASN A 31 -23.87 12.72 -14.98
C ASN A 31 -24.55 13.51 -13.85
N LEU A 32 -25.88 13.60 -13.86
CA LEU A 32 -26.64 14.31 -12.81
C LEU A 32 -26.50 13.65 -11.43
N ASN A 33 -26.54 12.32 -11.38
CA ASN A 33 -26.42 11.59 -10.12
C ASN A 33 -24.98 11.62 -9.58
N LEU A 34 -24.00 11.52 -10.47
CA LEU A 34 -22.59 11.63 -10.12
C LEU A 34 -22.25 13.04 -9.63
N ASP A 35 -22.79 14.08 -10.25
CA ASP A 35 -22.57 15.47 -9.83
C ASP A 35 -23.17 15.75 -8.45
N LYS A 36 -24.37 15.25 -8.16
CA LYS A 36 -24.95 15.32 -6.80
C LYS A 36 -24.06 14.64 -5.77
N LEU A 37 -23.60 13.43 -6.09
CA LEU A 37 -22.74 12.63 -5.21
C LEU A 37 -21.37 13.30 -4.98
N LYS A 38 -20.80 13.91 -6.02
CA LYS A 38 -19.60 14.77 -5.92
C LYS A 38 -19.87 16.01 -5.08
N GLN A 39 -20.95 16.74 -5.31
CA GLN A 39 -21.29 17.95 -4.56
C GLN A 39 -21.35 17.70 -3.06
N THR A 40 -21.93 16.56 -2.65
CA THR A 40 -22.05 16.19 -1.23
C THR A 40 -20.73 15.68 -0.65
N TYR A 41 -20.01 14.79 -1.35
CA TYR A 41 -18.95 13.98 -0.74
C TYR A 41 -17.53 14.22 -1.25
N GLN A 42 -17.32 14.95 -2.35
CA GLN A 42 -15.99 15.09 -2.97
C GLN A 42 -14.97 15.79 -2.07
N LYS A 43 -15.43 16.56 -1.06
CA LYS A 43 -14.56 17.20 -0.07
C LYS A 43 -14.08 16.22 1.01
N LEU A 44 -14.81 15.13 1.23
CA LEU A 44 -14.57 14.14 2.27
C LEU A 44 -13.88 12.88 1.74
N TYR A 45 -14.29 12.43 0.56
CA TYR A 45 -13.86 11.16 -0.02
C TYR A 45 -13.43 11.33 -1.47
N CYS A 46 -12.45 10.52 -1.87
CA CYS A 46 -12.22 10.29 -3.29
C CYS A 46 -13.42 9.52 -3.86
N ILE A 47 -13.88 9.93 -5.04
CA ILE A 47 -15.05 9.37 -5.71
C ILE A 47 -14.64 8.86 -7.07
N ILE A 48 -14.97 7.60 -7.36
CA ILE A 48 -14.79 6.99 -8.67
C ILE A 48 -16.10 6.43 -9.20
N ALA A 49 -16.41 6.71 -10.46
CA ALA A 49 -17.56 6.14 -11.15
C ALA A 49 -17.12 4.92 -11.96
N ILE A 50 -17.83 3.81 -11.83
CA ILE A 50 -17.53 2.54 -12.52
C ILE A 50 -18.79 1.96 -13.17
N SER A 51 -18.59 1.06 -14.13
CA SER A 51 -19.62 0.09 -14.51
C SER A 51 -19.09 -1.31 -14.27
N ALA A 52 -19.56 -1.96 -13.20
CA ALA A 52 -19.17 -3.33 -12.90
C ALA A 52 -19.61 -4.32 -14.00
N SER A 53 -20.74 -4.06 -14.66
CA SER A 53 -21.26 -4.92 -15.75
C SER A 53 -20.53 -4.73 -17.07
N LYS A 54 -20.07 -3.51 -17.38
CA LYS A 54 -19.36 -3.21 -18.64
C LYS A 54 -17.84 -3.22 -18.51
N GLY A 55 -17.32 -3.28 -17.29
CA GLY A 55 -15.89 -3.24 -17.02
C GLY A 55 -15.29 -1.82 -16.99
N ASN A 56 -16.10 -0.78 -17.19
CA ASN A 56 -15.62 0.60 -17.25
C ASN A 56 -14.99 1.00 -15.91
N ASN A 57 -13.79 1.59 -15.97
CA ASN A 57 -13.01 2.12 -14.85
C ASN A 57 -12.64 1.11 -13.74
N LEU A 58 -12.78 -0.20 -13.97
CA LEU A 58 -12.38 -1.21 -12.97
C LEU A 58 -10.86 -1.23 -12.72
N GLU A 59 -10.05 -1.02 -13.76
CA GLU A 59 -8.59 -0.94 -13.60
C GLU A 59 -8.16 0.31 -12.82
N GLU A 60 -8.88 1.41 -13.00
CA GLU A 60 -8.66 2.62 -12.20
C GLU A 60 -9.08 2.41 -10.74
N LEU A 61 -10.19 1.71 -10.49
CA LEU A 61 -10.60 1.34 -9.14
C LEU A 61 -9.52 0.51 -8.43
N LYS A 62 -8.97 -0.52 -9.09
CA LYS A 62 -7.87 -1.33 -8.53
C LYS A 62 -6.66 -0.47 -8.15
N ARG A 63 -6.26 0.46 -9.02
CA ARG A 63 -5.15 1.39 -8.73
C ARG A 63 -5.44 2.30 -7.54
N ASN A 64 -6.64 2.87 -7.46
CA ASN A 64 -7.03 3.73 -6.34
C ASN A 64 -7.08 2.95 -5.02
N ILE A 65 -7.55 1.70 -5.03
CA ILE A 65 -7.51 0.83 -3.84
C ILE A 65 -6.07 0.59 -3.38
N TYR A 66 -5.16 0.25 -4.30
CA TYR A 66 -3.75 0.06 -3.95
C TYR A 66 -3.13 1.32 -3.33
N GLN A 67 -3.37 2.48 -3.96
CA GLN A 67 -2.88 3.77 -3.47
C GLN A 67 -3.44 4.14 -2.09
N ILE A 68 -4.74 3.90 -1.86
CA ILE A 68 -5.37 4.26 -0.58
C ILE A 68 -4.87 3.35 0.55
N LEU A 69 -4.61 2.07 0.28
CA LEU A 69 -4.06 1.15 1.27
C LEU A 69 -2.70 1.64 1.80
N ASP A 70 -1.92 2.34 0.96
CA ASP A 70 -0.59 2.87 1.30
C ASP A 70 0.33 1.76 1.79
N VAL A 71 0.38 0.70 0.99
CA VAL A 71 1.22 -0.49 1.20
C VAL A 71 2.36 -0.51 0.20
N ILE A 72 3.41 -1.24 0.55
CA ILE A 72 4.55 -1.52 -0.32
C ILE A 72 4.76 -3.03 -0.48
N ARG A 73 5.27 -3.42 -1.63
CA ARG A 73 5.76 -4.78 -1.90
C ARG A 73 7.26 -4.84 -1.68
N VAL A 74 7.70 -5.79 -0.87
CA VAL A 74 9.12 -6.08 -0.65
C VAL A 74 9.38 -7.53 -1.03
N TYR A 75 10.36 -7.76 -1.88
CA TYR A 75 10.72 -9.08 -2.36
C TYR A 75 11.86 -9.65 -1.55
N THR A 76 11.91 -10.97 -1.41
CA THR A 76 12.95 -11.64 -0.64
C THR A 76 13.94 -12.33 -1.55
N LYS A 77 15.19 -12.43 -1.08
CA LYS A 77 16.27 -13.09 -1.81
C LYS A 77 17.08 -13.93 -0.83
N THR A 78 17.32 -15.18 -1.19
CA THR A 78 18.26 -16.04 -0.47
C THR A 78 19.70 -15.76 -0.91
N PRO A 79 20.69 -15.74 0.01
CA PRO A 79 22.09 -15.64 -0.37
C PRO A 79 22.49 -16.63 -1.46
N GLY A 80 23.08 -16.12 -2.54
CA GLY A 80 23.51 -16.93 -3.69
C GLY A 80 22.41 -17.39 -4.65
N GLN A 81 21.14 -17.05 -4.39
CA GLN A 81 20.01 -17.35 -5.29
C GLN A 81 19.41 -16.08 -5.88
N GLU A 82 18.62 -16.22 -6.94
CA GLU A 82 17.80 -15.14 -7.49
C GLU A 82 16.71 -14.71 -6.50
N ALA A 83 16.20 -13.49 -6.69
CA ALA A 83 15.11 -12.97 -5.88
C ALA A 83 13.79 -13.64 -6.24
N ASP A 84 12.95 -13.90 -5.24
CA ASP A 84 11.56 -14.32 -5.47
C ASP A 84 10.70 -13.09 -5.75
N LEU A 85 10.27 -12.96 -7.01
CA LEU A 85 9.40 -11.87 -7.47
C LEU A 85 7.92 -12.27 -7.54
N ALA A 86 7.58 -13.53 -7.22
CA ALA A 86 6.22 -14.04 -7.28
C ALA A 86 5.46 -13.81 -5.98
N ASP A 87 6.14 -13.90 -4.83
CA ASP A 87 5.52 -13.77 -3.49
C ASP A 87 6.15 -12.63 -2.66
N PRO A 88 5.71 -11.38 -2.85
CA PRO A 88 6.20 -10.26 -2.06
C PRO A 88 5.63 -10.25 -0.64
N VAL A 89 6.46 -9.82 0.31
CA VAL A 89 6.02 -9.38 1.63
C VAL A 89 5.30 -8.03 1.49
N ILE A 90 4.03 -7.99 1.87
CA ILE A 90 3.21 -6.76 1.84
C ILE A 90 3.34 -6.03 3.18
N LEU A 91 3.85 -4.81 3.13
CA LEU A 91 4.07 -3.96 4.32
C LEU A 91 3.32 -2.64 4.19
N LYS A 92 3.12 -1.94 5.31
CA LYS A 92 2.68 -0.55 5.24
C LYS A 92 3.81 0.30 4.71
N LYS A 93 3.48 1.39 4.00
CA LYS A 93 4.48 2.36 3.60
C LYS A 93 5.20 2.92 4.84
N ASN A 94 6.51 3.14 4.69
CA ASN A 94 7.43 3.52 5.77
C ASN A 94 7.70 2.43 6.81
N SER A 95 7.34 1.17 6.53
CA SER A 95 7.78 0.03 7.34
C SER A 95 9.31 -0.11 7.32
N LYS A 96 9.85 -0.54 8.45
CA LYS A 96 11.27 -0.78 8.67
C LYS A 96 11.69 -2.16 8.18
N LEU A 97 12.99 -2.35 8.01
CA LEU A 97 13.58 -3.66 7.73
C LEU A 97 13.17 -4.71 8.79
N ALA A 98 13.11 -4.32 10.06
CA ALA A 98 12.66 -5.20 11.14
C ALA A 98 11.20 -5.67 10.97
N ASP A 99 10.31 -4.81 10.47
CA ASP A 99 8.90 -5.17 10.23
C ASP A 99 8.80 -6.27 9.17
N ALA A 100 9.60 -6.15 8.10
CA ALA A 100 9.70 -7.17 7.05
C ALA A 100 10.20 -8.51 7.62
N ALA A 101 11.23 -8.47 8.46
CA ALA A 101 11.76 -9.68 9.10
C ALA A 101 10.72 -10.36 9.99
N ILE A 102 9.91 -9.60 10.73
CA ILE A 102 8.83 -10.13 11.59
C ILE A 102 7.75 -10.84 10.76
N GLN A 103 7.35 -10.26 9.62
CA GLN A 103 6.35 -10.86 8.73
C GLN A 103 6.82 -12.19 8.14
N ILE A 104 8.12 -12.32 7.88
CA ILE A 104 8.71 -13.58 7.42
C ILE A 104 8.73 -14.59 8.57
N HIS A 105 9.41 -14.26 9.68
CA HIS A 105 9.45 -15.10 10.86
C HIS A 105 10.01 -14.35 12.08
N LYS A 106 9.44 -14.56 13.26
CA LYS A 106 9.86 -13.87 14.50
C LYS A 106 11.35 -14.05 14.82
N ASP A 107 11.91 -15.24 14.60
CA ASP A 107 13.33 -15.51 14.85
C ASP A 107 14.27 -14.74 13.92
N PHE A 108 13.85 -14.47 12.67
CA PHE A 108 14.63 -13.65 11.75
C PHE A 108 14.78 -12.24 12.30
N ALA A 109 13.69 -11.63 12.78
CA ALA A 109 13.73 -10.29 13.36
C ALA A 109 14.64 -10.21 14.60
N LEU A 110 14.59 -11.23 15.47
CA LEU A 110 15.42 -11.30 16.67
C LEU A 110 16.91 -11.38 16.32
N LYS A 111 17.28 -12.28 15.39
CA LYS A 111 18.67 -12.54 15.02
C LYS A 111 19.22 -11.60 13.95
N LEU A 112 18.38 -10.80 13.30
CA LEU A 112 18.79 -9.90 12.21
C LEU A 112 20.02 -9.08 12.62
N LYS A 113 21.09 -9.12 11.82
CA LYS A 113 22.25 -8.24 12.00
C LYS A 113 22.17 -7.06 11.03
N TYR A 114 21.93 -7.36 9.77
CA TYR A 114 21.73 -6.40 8.68
C TYR A 114 21.00 -7.08 7.53
N ALA A 115 20.61 -6.32 6.52
CA ALA A 115 20.22 -6.88 5.23
C ALA A 115 20.95 -6.18 4.10
N ARG A 116 21.10 -6.88 2.98
CA ARG A 116 21.47 -6.27 1.70
C ARG A 116 20.19 -5.98 0.94
N VAL A 117 20.10 -4.77 0.41
CA VAL A 117 18.90 -4.31 -0.31
C VAL A 117 19.26 -3.85 -1.71
N TRP A 118 18.47 -4.31 -2.69
CA TRP A 118 18.50 -3.85 -4.07
C TRP A 118 17.18 -3.15 -4.37
N GLY A 119 17.26 -1.88 -4.74
CA GLY A 119 16.08 -1.05 -4.95
C GLY A 119 16.48 0.36 -5.32
N LYS A 120 15.65 1.35 -4.98
CA LYS A 120 15.91 2.77 -5.29
C LYS A 120 16.95 3.45 -4.38
N GLY A 121 17.70 2.65 -3.62
CA GLY A 121 18.79 3.12 -2.76
C GLY A 121 19.98 3.69 -3.56
N LYS A 122 21.06 4.02 -2.84
CA LYS A 122 22.23 4.67 -3.45
C LYS A 122 23.00 3.74 -4.40
N TYR A 123 23.04 2.45 -4.08
CA TYR A 123 23.72 1.42 -4.87
C TYR A 123 23.09 0.04 -4.64
N PRO A 124 23.19 -0.88 -5.60
CA PRO A 124 22.69 -2.25 -5.45
C PRO A 124 23.42 -2.99 -4.34
N GLY A 125 22.68 -3.74 -3.52
CA GLY A 125 23.24 -4.50 -2.40
C GLY A 125 23.67 -3.61 -1.23
N GLN A 126 23.07 -2.42 -1.09
CA GLN A 126 23.32 -1.53 0.04
C GLN A 126 22.99 -2.24 1.36
N MET A 127 23.87 -2.10 2.34
CA MET A 127 23.63 -2.63 3.67
C MET A 127 22.70 -1.70 4.46
N LEU A 128 21.59 -2.25 4.94
CA LEU A 128 20.63 -1.57 5.80
C LEU A 128 20.58 -2.24 7.17
N GLY A 129 20.43 -1.42 8.21
CA GLY A 129 20.14 -1.82 9.57
C GLY A 129 18.65 -2.03 9.82
N LYS A 130 18.32 -2.52 11.02
CA LYS A 130 16.95 -2.88 11.42
C LYS A 130 15.94 -1.75 11.30
N ASP A 131 16.38 -0.53 11.57
CA ASP A 131 15.54 0.68 11.64
C ASP A 131 15.42 1.44 10.31
N ASP A 132 16.17 1.02 9.29
CA ASP A 132 16.08 1.63 7.97
C ASP A 132 14.73 1.32 7.30
N ILE A 133 14.20 2.31 6.59
CA ILE A 133 12.91 2.25 5.93
C ILE A 133 13.03 1.57 4.57
N LEU A 134 12.10 0.67 4.28
CA LEU A 134 11.98 0.00 2.99
C LEU A 134 11.09 0.79 2.02
N ALA A 135 11.35 0.62 0.73
CA ALA A 135 10.62 1.22 -0.37
C ALA A 135 9.89 0.16 -1.22
N GLU A 136 8.92 0.63 -1.99
CA GLU A 136 8.20 -0.18 -2.98
C GLU A 136 9.17 -0.84 -3.96
N GLY A 137 9.10 -2.16 -4.04
CA GLY A 137 9.87 -2.98 -4.96
C GLY A 137 11.28 -3.32 -4.48
N ASP A 138 11.64 -2.98 -3.24
CA ASP A 138 12.94 -3.38 -2.69
C ASP A 138 13.05 -4.91 -2.62
N ILE A 139 14.22 -5.42 -3.02
CA ILE A 139 14.63 -6.82 -2.86
C ILE A 139 15.55 -6.89 -1.64
N VAL A 140 15.26 -7.79 -0.71
CA VAL A 140 15.93 -7.88 0.59
C VAL A 140 16.52 -9.26 0.80
N GLU A 141 17.83 -9.30 1.05
CA GLU A 141 18.56 -10.49 1.50
C GLU A 141 18.92 -10.30 2.98
N PHE A 142 18.27 -11.06 3.86
CA PHE A 142 18.45 -10.95 5.31
C PHE A 142 19.70 -11.71 5.77
N HIS A 143 20.50 -11.08 6.62
CA HIS A 143 21.66 -11.68 7.27
C HIS A 143 21.46 -11.68 8.79
N THR A 144 21.35 -12.87 9.37
CA THR A 144 21.11 -13.12 10.81
C THR A 144 22.37 -13.59 11.53
#